data_AF-A0A4Y7IYN4-F1
#
_entry.id   AF-A0A4Y7IYN4-F1
#
_cell.length_a   1.000
_cell.length_b   1.000
_cell.length_c   1.000
_cell.angle_alpha   90.00
_cell.angle_beta   90.00
_cell.angle_gamma   90.00
#
_symmetry.space_group_name_H-M   'P 1'
#
loop_
_entity.id
_entity.type
_entity.pdbx_description
1 polymer ?
#
loop_
_entity_poly.entity_id
_entity_poly.type
_entity_poly.pdbx_seq_one_letter_code
_entity_poly.pdbx_strand_id
1 'polypeptide(L)'
;MTVGKAIKKVSVTVENCTVFEVNRTFFPYGQGAHIFVHLSVDLLRIDRLVREFGISIGPFQLQDIAGYGIGIATVKLLASAFRD
;
A
#
# COMPACT_ATOMS: atom_id res chain seq x y z
N MET A 1 17.98 -2.90 -18.14
CA MET A 1 17.52 -4.10 -17.39
C MET A 1 18.64 -5.01 -16.90
N THR A 2 19.89 -4.80 -17.30
CA THR A 2 20.99 -5.76 -17.07
C THR A 2 21.35 -5.93 -15.59
N VAL A 3 21.40 -4.84 -14.82
CA VAL A 3 21.76 -4.90 -13.39
C VAL A 3 20.71 -5.64 -12.57
N GLY A 4 19.42 -5.36 -12.77
CA GLY A 4 18.32 -6.03 -12.07
C GLY A 4 18.32 -7.55 -12.30
N LYS A 5 18.53 -7.98 -13.55
CA LYS A 5 18.65 -9.40 -13.89
C LYS A 5 19.91 -10.04 -13.29
N ALA A 6 21.03 -9.31 -13.23
CA ALA A 6 22.27 -9.81 -12.63
C ALA A 6 22.10 -10.12 -11.13
N ILE A 7 21.35 -9.29 -10.40
CA ILE A 7 21.01 -9.54 -8.98
C ILE A 7 19.80 -10.47 -8.79
N LYS A 8 19.35 -11.16 -9.85
CA LYS A 8 18.19 -12.07 -9.83
C LYS A 8 16.88 -11.42 -9.37
N LYS A 9 16.68 -10.14 -9.70
CA LYS A 9 15.41 -9.41 -9.47
C LYS A 9 14.65 -9.25 -10.78
N VAL A 10 13.33 -9.20 -10.68
CA VAL A 10 12.45 -8.86 -11.80
C VAL A 10 12.33 -7.34 -11.87
N SER A 11 12.94 -6.72 -12.88
CA SER A 11 12.87 -5.27 -13.09
C SER A 11 11.65 -4.89 -13.92
N VAL A 12 10.85 -3.94 -13.42
CA VAL A 12 9.70 -3.35 -14.12
C VAL A 12 10.02 -1.89 -14.41
N THR A 13 9.85 -1.47 -15.66
CA THR A 13 10.01 -0.06 -16.05
C THR A 13 8.69 0.67 -15.78
N VAL A 14 8.76 1.77 -15.05
CA VAL A 14 7.63 2.64 -14.76
C VAL A 14 7.99 4.07 -15.14
N GLU A 15 7.01 4.87 -15.52
CA GLU A 15 7.19 6.30 -15.69
C GLU A 15 7.47 6.97 -14.34
N ASN A 16 8.16 8.12 -14.36
CA ASN A 16 8.40 8.89 -13.15
C ASN A 16 7.10 9.58 -12.71
N CYS A 17 6.52 9.11 -11.60
CA CYS A 17 5.36 9.72 -10.97
C CYS A 17 5.56 9.74 -9.45
N THR A 18 4.89 10.68 -8.77
CA THR A 18 5.00 10.78 -7.31
C THR A 18 4.61 9.46 -6.66
N VAL A 19 5.53 8.91 -5.85
CA VAL A 19 5.40 7.65 -5.12
C VAL A 19 5.51 6.37 -5.99
N PHE A 20 5.72 6.49 -7.31
CA PHE A 20 5.82 5.38 -8.26
C PHE A 20 4.59 4.45 -8.27
N GLU A 21 4.52 3.56 -9.26
CA GLU A 21 3.32 2.76 -9.56
C GLU A 21 2.80 1.91 -8.38
N VAL A 22 3.69 1.20 -7.70
CA VAL A 22 3.31 0.21 -6.67
C VAL A 22 2.73 0.90 -5.43
N ASN A 23 3.46 1.84 -4.85
CA ASN A 23 3.01 2.52 -3.63
C ASN A 23 1.81 3.44 -3.92
N ARG A 24 1.71 3.99 -5.14
CA ARG A 24 0.55 4.79 -5.57
C ARG A 24 -0.73 3.95 -5.58
N THR A 25 -0.67 2.72 -6.07
CA THR A 25 -1.82 1.80 -6.07
C THR A 25 -2.15 1.27 -4.68
N PHE A 26 -1.12 1.10 -3.83
CA PHE A 26 -1.29 0.55 -2.49
C PHE A 26 -1.99 1.51 -1.51
N PHE A 27 -1.83 2.81 -1.72
CA PHE A 27 -2.40 3.82 -0.86
C PHE A 27 -3.94 3.86 -0.82
N PRO A 28 -4.65 3.93 -1.96
CA PRO A 28 -6.12 3.88 -1.96
C PRO A 28 -6.65 2.55 -1.42
N TYR A 29 -5.92 1.45 -1.61
CA TYR A 29 -6.24 0.17 -0.99
C TYR A 29 -6.23 0.26 0.56
N GLY A 30 -5.18 0.85 1.14
CA GLY A 30 -5.11 1.09 2.59
C GLY A 30 -6.16 2.10 3.08
N GLN A 31 -6.41 3.17 2.31
CA GLN A 31 -7.46 4.15 2.62
C GLN A 31 -8.85 3.51 2.66
N GLY A 32 -9.16 2.60 1.73
CA GLY A 32 -10.42 1.85 1.73
C GLY A 32 -10.61 1.05 3.03
N ALA A 33 -9.55 0.39 3.50
CA ALA A 33 -9.58 -0.32 4.79
C ALA A 33 -9.84 0.63 5.98
N HIS A 34 -9.20 1.81 5.98
CA HIS A 34 -9.44 2.83 7.01
C HIS A 34 -10.88 3.38 7.01
N ILE A 35 -11.50 3.53 5.82
CA ILE A 35 -12.91 3.94 5.71
C ILE A 35 -13.82 2.89 6.35
N PHE A 36 -13.57 1.59 6.14
CA PHE A 36 -14.36 0.54 6.79
C PHE A 36 -14.25 0.57 8.31
N VAL A 37 -13.05 0.81 8.85
CA VAL A 37 -12.88 0.98 10.30
C VAL A 37 -13.61 2.22 10.82
N HIS A 38 -13.62 3.32 10.06
CA HIS A 38 -14.40 4.51 10.40
C HIS A 38 -15.92 4.21 10.45
N LEU A 39 -16.39 3.30 9.60
CA LEU A 39 -17.76 2.77 9.60
C LEU A 39 -18.00 1.67 10.65
N SER A 40 -17.12 1.54 11.65
CA SER A 40 -17.21 0.58 12.76
C SER A 40 -17.11 -0.90 12.35
N VAL A 41 -16.49 -1.20 11.20
CA VAL A 41 -16.14 -2.57 10.85
C VAL A 41 -14.87 -2.98 11.61
N ASP A 42 -14.90 -4.17 12.20
CA ASP A 42 -13.75 -4.71 12.92
C ASP A 42 -12.52 -4.89 12.02
N LEU A 43 -11.37 -4.41 12.50
CA LEU A 43 -10.09 -4.41 11.80
C LEU A 43 -9.57 -5.83 11.51
N LEU A 44 -9.73 -6.77 12.46
CA LEU A 44 -9.31 -8.16 12.25
C LEU A 44 -10.20 -8.87 11.24
N ARG A 45 -11.49 -8.55 11.21
CA ARG A 45 -12.43 -9.03 10.18
C ARG A 45 -12.03 -8.55 8.79
N ILE A 46 -11.65 -7.27 8.63
CA ILE A 46 -11.19 -6.74 7.33
C ILE A 46 -9.95 -7.51 6.86
N ASP A 47 -8.96 -7.64 7.73
CA ASP A 47 -7.72 -8.37 7.41
C ASP A 47 -7.97 -9.82 7.03
N ARG A 48 -8.90 -10.49 7.72
CA ARG A 48 -9.29 -11.86 7.40
C ARG A 48 -9.97 -11.96 6.03
N LEU A 49 -10.95 -11.10 5.74
CA LEU A 49 -11.68 -11.13 4.48
C LEU A 49 -10.77 -10.83 3.28
N VAL A 50 -9.83 -9.91 3.44
CA VAL A 50 -8.86 -9.59 2.39
C VAL A 50 -7.90 -10.76 2.13
N ARG A 51 -7.56 -11.52 3.17
CA ARG A 51 -6.82 -12.78 3.01
C ARG A 51 -7.62 -13.87 2.32
N GLU A 52 -8.87 -14.04 2.71
CA GLU A 52 -9.79 -14.99 2.07
C GLU A 52 -10.02 -14.64 0.59
N PHE A 53 -9.97 -13.34 0.23
CA PHE A 53 -9.99 -12.89 -1.16
C PHE A 53 -8.73 -13.26 -1.97
N GLY A 54 -7.61 -13.56 -1.31
CA GLY A 54 -6.38 -14.04 -1.95
C GLY A 54 -5.17 -13.10 -1.83
N ILE A 55 -5.29 -11.97 -1.11
CA ILE A 55 -4.13 -11.14 -0.79
C ILE A 55 -3.38 -11.78 0.39
N SER A 56 -2.08 -11.96 0.30
CA SER A 56 -1.30 -12.70 1.30
C SER A 56 -1.33 -12.09 2.71
N ILE A 57 -1.48 -10.77 2.80
CA ILE A 57 -1.47 -10.02 4.06
C ILE A 57 -2.60 -9.01 4.10
N GLY A 58 -3.28 -8.95 5.26
CA GLY A 58 -4.33 -7.97 5.50
C GLY A 58 -3.80 -6.54 5.52
N PRO A 59 -4.62 -5.53 5.16
CA PRO A 59 -4.20 -4.14 5.10
C PRO A 59 -3.62 -3.61 6.42
N PHE A 60 -4.21 -3.95 7.57
CA PHE A 60 -3.75 -3.45 8.87
C PHE A 60 -2.47 -4.14 9.32
N GLN A 61 -2.40 -5.46 9.18
CA GLN A 61 -1.16 -6.19 9.48
C GLN A 61 0.00 -5.77 8.57
N LEU A 62 -0.26 -5.44 7.32
CA LEU A 62 0.78 -4.89 6.45
C LEU A 62 1.23 -3.49 6.89
N GLN A 63 0.30 -2.64 7.32
CA GLN A 63 0.64 -1.34 7.88
C GLN A 63 1.52 -1.45 9.13
N ASP A 64 1.26 -2.46 9.97
CA ASP A 64 2.08 -2.74 11.16
C ASP A 64 3.50 -3.21 10.78
N ILE A 65 3.63 -4.13 9.81
CA ILE A 65 4.93 -4.64 9.36
C ILE A 65 5.74 -3.55 8.63
N ALA A 66 5.08 -2.76 7.77
CA ALA A 66 5.73 -1.66 7.07
C ALA A 66 6.12 -0.53 8.03
N GLY A 67 5.38 -0.37 9.13
CA GLY A 67 5.59 0.65 10.13
C GLY A 67 4.68 1.86 9.92
N TYR A 68 3.87 2.16 10.94
CA TYR A 68 2.89 3.24 10.92
C TYR A 68 3.51 4.62 10.64
N GLY A 69 4.71 4.88 11.14
CA GLY A 69 5.44 6.14 10.89
C GLY A 69 5.79 6.36 9.41
N ILE A 70 6.08 5.28 8.67
CA ILE A 70 6.32 5.36 7.22
C ILE A 70 5.01 5.73 6.52
N GLY A 71 3.90 5.09 6.91
CA GLY A 71 2.57 5.41 6.42
C GLY A 71 2.26 6.90 6.51
N ILE A 72 2.41 7.51 7.70
CA ILE A 72 2.19 8.95 7.91
C ILE A 72 3.08 9.82 7.01
N ALA A 73 4.36 9.47 6.87
CA ALA A 73 5.27 10.22 6.01
C ALA A 73 4.83 10.17 4.54
N THR A 74 4.39 9.00 4.05
CA THR A 74 3.90 8.82 2.69
C THR A 74 2.56 9.52 2.45
N VAL A 75 1.65 9.58 3.45
CA VAL A 75 0.39 10.34 3.35
C VAL A 75 0.68 11.78 2.95
N LYS A 76 1.66 12.43 3.60
CA LYS A 76 1.99 13.85 3.33
C LYS A 76 2.44 14.06 1.88
N LEU A 77 3.23 13.15 1.33
CA LEU A 77 3.71 13.21 -0.06
C LEU A 77 2.54 13.04 -1.04
N LEU A 78 1.66 12.06 -0.82
CA LEU A 78 0.52 11.81 -1.69
C LEU A 78 -0.51 12.92 -1.61
N ALA A 79 -0.83 13.40 -0.41
CA ALA A 79 -1.73 14.53 -0.21
C ALA A 79 -1.21 15.80 -0.89
N SER A 80 0.12 15.99 -1.00
CA SER A 80 0.70 17.12 -1.73
C SER A 80 0.63 16.99 -3.25
N ALA A 81 0.60 15.75 -3.76
CA ALA A 81 0.67 15.40 -5.17
C ALA A 81 -0.71 15.25 -5.83
N PHE A 82 -1.72 14.80 -5.08
CA PHE A 82 -3.11 14.65 -5.50
C PHE A 82 -3.98 15.67 -4.78
N ARG A 83 -3.64 16.96 -4.94
CA ARG A 83 -4.47 18.07 -4.44
C ARG A 83 -5.53 18.39 -5.48
N ASP A 84 -6.70 17.78 -5.32
CA ASP A 84 -7.96 18.20 -5.92
C ASP A 84 -8.81 18.92 -4.87
#